data_AF-A0A7V7RDQ5-F1
#
_entry.id   AF-A0A7V7RDQ5-F1
#
_cell.length_a   1.000
_cell.length_b   1.000
_cell.length_c   1.000
_cell.angle_alpha   90.00
_cell.angle_beta   90.00
_cell.angle_gamma   90.00
#
_symmetry.space_group_name_H-M   'P 1'
#
loop_
_entity.id
_entity.type
_entity.pdbx_description
1 polymer ?
#
loop_
_entity_poly.entity_id
_entity_poly.type
_entity_poly.pdbx_seq_one_letter_code
_entity_poly.pdbx_strand_id
1 'polypeptide(L)'
;MRALEILGLEPGADERAIKRAYARLLKGCRPDDDPQGFQQLRDAYETALEQARRGVADGDDDAFGDDDEHDDDNDIAAVAPDAYRQIDDPLQAQPVNEPEPAPAESAPAPPAPLYTPPRTTALLDGLNEENLNVRWLEARAMGESREFEEAVLTRCLWHLAPDEYAFVAQAQACFEWLTPGQRVATDESQQNRLRHVLLTPYAEEMRAVLEEGNDARYQACLRALANSPWLQSYDGQRQLQRLALSLLDAQPEWSPERFAALCRLFHWDETRGERPDLPDLWAQVIARDEEEALFVELTAKRDAAEDSPAHRAAQMVLRVQDEDARMLAGLDYTDEDWQACGRLTDQLEIGHPALIPRFAGADIHAWQQTYHKLNEAHGPMMRSLWLVGMMMATFGWMLPAVYDGSITPLGVVLRVLVAPVVAMVVGIFPLVLWRGLARPFLDRDAALSERLLPRFIYSRRRKRWRLFAHVIPFCVVSVVIALVCGRLAMWIFVVVTLLLAWTDLWRYPGALRRFRQKRAPLRGGRLKLVLLALLFFAIVTGVRALLQA
;
A
#
# COMPACT_ATOMS: atom_id res chain seq x y z
N MET A 1 -16.62 -7.50 -43.27
CA MET A 1 -16.42 -8.84 -43.89
C MET A 1 -15.16 -8.94 -44.74
N ARG A 2 -14.83 -7.98 -45.63
CA ARG A 2 -13.61 -8.07 -46.49
C ARG A 2 -12.25 -8.10 -45.73
N ALA A 3 -12.14 -7.50 -44.55
CA ALA A 3 -10.87 -7.38 -43.83
C ALA A 3 -10.35 -8.72 -43.26
N LEU A 4 -11.23 -9.57 -42.73
CA LEU A 4 -10.87 -10.90 -42.23
C LEU A 4 -10.52 -11.86 -43.38
N GLU A 5 -11.17 -11.72 -44.54
CA GLU A 5 -10.86 -12.50 -45.74
C GLU A 5 -9.44 -12.20 -46.26
N ILE A 6 -9.00 -10.93 -46.23
CA ILE A 6 -7.63 -10.54 -46.60
C ILE A 6 -6.59 -11.14 -45.63
N LEU A 7 -6.94 -11.31 -44.36
CA LEU A 7 -6.11 -11.98 -43.35
C LEU A 7 -6.24 -13.52 -43.37
N GLY A 8 -7.15 -14.07 -44.19
CA GLY A 8 -7.44 -15.50 -44.28
C GLY A 8 -8.12 -16.09 -43.05
N LEU A 9 -8.96 -15.32 -42.36
CA LEU A 9 -9.65 -15.68 -41.12
C LEU A 9 -11.17 -15.79 -41.30
N GLU A 10 -11.81 -16.67 -40.53
CA GLU A 10 -13.27 -16.79 -40.50
C GLU A 10 -13.95 -15.62 -39.76
N PRO A 11 -15.21 -15.29 -40.09
CA PRO A 11 -15.97 -14.25 -39.40
C PRO A 11 -16.12 -14.56 -37.91
N GLY A 12 -15.72 -13.63 -37.04
CA GLY A 12 -15.76 -13.79 -35.57
C GLY A 12 -14.44 -14.21 -34.93
N ALA A 13 -13.31 -14.11 -35.65
CA ALA A 13 -11.99 -14.39 -35.08
C ALA A 13 -11.58 -13.40 -33.97
N ASP A 14 -11.09 -13.93 -32.85
CA ASP A 14 -10.64 -13.15 -31.69
C ASP A 14 -9.36 -12.34 -31.97
N GLU A 15 -9.09 -11.31 -31.16
CA GLU A 15 -7.94 -10.40 -31.31
C GLU A 15 -6.59 -11.14 -31.40
N ARG A 16 -6.43 -12.25 -30.66
CA ARG A 16 -5.23 -13.09 -30.70
C ARG A 16 -5.04 -13.79 -32.04
N ALA A 17 -6.13 -14.25 -32.67
CA ALA A 17 -6.09 -14.88 -33.99
C ALA A 17 -5.72 -13.88 -35.09
N ILE A 18 -6.26 -12.65 -35.01
CA ILE A 18 -5.97 -11.53 -35.92
C ILE A 18 -4.49 -11.13 -35.88
N LYS A 19 -3.93 -10.92 -34.67
CA LYS A 19 -2.50 -10.58 -34.49
C LYS A 19 -1.56 -11.66 -35.04
N ARG A 20 -1.88 -12.93 -34.82
CA ARG A 20 -1.08 -14.06 -35.29
C ARG A 20 -1.12 -14.22 -36.81
N ALA A 21 -2.28 -13.98 -37.44
CA ALA A 21 -2.42 -14.00 -38.89
C ALA A 21 -1.63 -12.86 -39.55
N TYR A 22 -1.72 -11.64 -38.99
CA TYR A 22 -0.93 -10.49 -39.43
C TYR A 22 0.57 -10.75 -39.34
N ALA A 23 1.08 -11.25 -38.20
CA ALA A 23 2.50 -11.56 -38.04
C ALA A 23 3.01 -12.64 -39.02
N ARG A 24 2.14 -13.57 -39.43
CA ARG A 24 2.48 -14.59 -40.44
C ARG A 24 2.58 -13.99 -41.84
N LEU A 25 1.64 -13.12 -42.21
CA LEU A 25 1.60 -12.47 -43.52
C LEU A 25 2.69 -11.38 -43.65
N LEU A 26 3.02 -10.71 -42.55
CA LEU A 26 4.08 -9.71 -42.47
C LEU A 26 5.46 -10.28 -42.80
N LYS A 27 5.74 -11.53 -42.41
CA LYS A 27 7.00 -12.21 -42.74
C LYS A 27 7.21 -12.41 -44.25
N GLY A 28 6.14 -12.37 -45.04
CA GLY A 28 6.17 -12.49 -46.50
C GLY A 28 6.10 -11.16 -47.26
N CYS A 29 5.69 -10.07 -46.61
CA CYS A 29 5.57 -8.73 -47.22
C CYS A 29 6.70 -7.83 -46.69
N ARG A 30 7.81 -7.77 -47.42
CA ARG A 30 8.84 -6.76 -47.18
C ARG A 30 8.39 -5.42 -47.77
N PRO A 31 8.44 -4.32 -46.99
CA PRO A 31 8.02 -2.99 -47.46
C PRO A 31 8.85 -2.47 -48.64
N ASP A 32 10.05 -3.02 -48.86
CA ASP A 32 10.92 -2.67 -49.99
C ASP A 32 10.51 -3.35 -51.31
N ASP A 33 9.80 -4.48 -51.25
CA ASP A 33 9.43 -5.30 -52.43
C ASP A 33 7.99 -5.02 -52.90
N ASP A 34 7.05 -4.75 -51.99
CA ASP A 34 5.66 -4.38 -52.32
C ASP A 34 5.04 -3.40 -51.29
N PRO A 35 5.22 -2.09 -51.49
CA PRO A 35 4.70 -1.08 -50.56
C PRO A 35 3.16 -1.00 -50.56
N GLN A 36 2.50 -1.32 -51.68
CA GLN A 36 1.04 -1.30 -51.75
C GLN A 36 0.42 -2.52 -51.06
N GLY A 37 1.03 -3.71 -51.21
CA GLY A 37 0.63 -4.92 -50.51
C GLY A 37 0.78 -4.80 -48.99
N PHE A 38 1.85 -4.16 -48.52
CA PHE A 38 2.06 -3.88 -47.10
C PHE A 38 0.98 -2.95 -46.52
N GLN A 39 0.64 -1.88 -47.23
CA GLN A 39 -0.41 -0.95 -46.79
C GLN A 39 -1.78 -1.64 -46.71
N GLN A 40 -2.14 -2.43 -47.72
CA GLN A 40 -3.40 -3.18 -47.73
C GLN A 40 -3.49 -4.20 -46.57
N LEU A 41 -2.38 -4.87 -46.25
CA LEU A 41 -2.31 -5.81 -45.13
C LEU A 41 -2.49 -5.10 -43.78
N ARG A 42 -1.89 -3.91 -43.62
CA ARG A 42 -2.01 -3.09 -42.41
C ARG A 42 -3.42 -2.54 -42.24
N ASP A 43 -4.01 -2.00 -43.29
CA ASP A 43 -5.39 -1.46 -43.26
C ASP A 43 -6.40 -2.57 -42.93
N ALA A 44 -6.22 -3.78 -43.48
CA ALA A 44 -7.04 -4.94 -43.17
C ALA A 44 -6.89 -5.39 -41.71
N TYR A 45 -5.66 -5.37 -41.16
CA TYR A 45 -5.39 -5.67 -39.76
C TYR A 45 -6.08 -4.69 -38.80
N GLU A 46 -5.89 -3.39 -39.01
CA GLU A 46 -6.48 -2.35 -38.16
C GLU A 46 -8.02 -2.42 -38.19
N THR A 47 -8.59 -2.59 -39.38
CA THR A 47 -10.05 -2.75 -39.56
C THR A 47 -10.59 -4.00 -38.87
N ALA A 48 -9.88 -5.14 -38.94
CA ALA A 48 -10.31 -6.38 -38.29
C ALA A 48 -10.22 -6.29 -36.76
N LEU A 49 -9.17 -5.66 -36.24
CA LEU A 49 -8.96 -5.46 -34.80
C LEU A 49 -10.05 -4.56 -34.21
N GLU A 50 -10.43 -3.50 -34.93
CA GLU A 50 -11.49 -2.59 -34.50
C GLU A 50 -12.88 -3.27 -34.53
N GLN A 51 -13.12 -4.15 -35.51
CA GLN A 51 -14.34 -4.97 -35.58
C GLN A 51 -14.42 -5.97 -34.41
N ALA A 52 -13.31 -6.64 -34.08
CA ALA A 52 -13.25 -7.56 -32.94
C ALA A 52 -13.49 -6.83 -31.60
N ARG A 53 -12.89 -5.64 -31.41
CA ARG A 53 -13.10 -4.82 -30.21
C ARG A 53 -14.52 -4.29 -30.07
N ARG A 54 -15.18 -3.93 -31.18
CA ARG A 54 -16.60 -3.56 -31.16
C ARG A 54 -17.52 -4.73 -30.87
N GLY A 55 -17.18 -5.95 -31.31
CA GLY A 55 -17.98 -7.16 -31.03
C GLY A 55 -17.97 -7.61 -29.57
N VAL A 56 -16.89 -7.32 -28.83
CA VAL A 56 -16.77 -7.65 -27.38
C VAL A 56 -17.57 -6.68 -26.51
N ALA A 57 -17.87 -5.47 -26.98
CA ALA A 57 -18.62 -4.46 -26.22
C ALA A 57 -20.15 -4.68 -26.20
N ASP A 58 -20.67 -5.62 -27.00
CA ASP A 58 -22.11 -5.89 -27.16
C ASP A 58 -22.56 -7.22 -26.51
N GLY A 59 -21.68 -7.90 -25.76
CA GLY A 59 -21.97 -9.16 -25.07
C GLY A 59 -21.37 -9.21 -23.66
N ASP A 60 -22.17 -8.88 -22.66
CA ASP A 60 -21.82 -8.97 -21.24
C ASP A 60 -21.84 -10.43 -20.69
N ASP A 61 -21.04 -10.59 -19.63
CA ASP A 61 -21.08 -11.54 -18.51
C ASP A 61 -20.28 -12.88 -18.50
N ASP A 62 -19.52 -13.01 -17.39
CA ASP A 62 -19.02 -14.19 -16.66
C ASP A 62 -17.75 -14.98 -17.12
N ALA A 63 -16.66 -14.88 -16.35
CA ALA A 63 -16.14 -15.96 -15.47
C ALA A 63 -14.63 -15.84 -15.12
N PHE A 64 -14.32 -16.27 -13.89
CA PHE A 64 -13.04 -16.20 -13.15
C PHE A 64 -11.99 -17.29 -13.51
N GLY A 65 -10.70 -16.94 -13.28
CA GLY A 65 -9.57 -17.80 -12.83
C GLY A 65 -8.93 -18.75 -13.85
N ASP A 66 -7.66 -19.16 -13.78
CA ASP A 66 -6.40 -18.79 -13.10
C ASP A 66 -5.31 -19.68 -13.77
N ASP A 67 -4.05 -19.41 -13.46
CA ASP A 67 -2.84 -20.25 -13.59
C ASP A 67 -1.93 -20.19 -14.86
N ASP A 68 -0.77 -19.58 -14.60
CA ASP A 68 0.61 -20.06 -14.78
C ASP A 68 1.40 -19.94 -16.12
N GLU A 69 2.37 -19.00 -16.04
CA GLU A 69 3.83 -19.12 -16.20
C GLU A 69 4.56 -19.28 -17.57
N HIS A 70 5.44 -18.29 -17.77
CA HIS A 70 6.81 -18.25 -18.33
C HIS A 70 7.10 -18.10 -19.84
N ASP A 71 7.82 -16.99 -20.11
CA ASP A 71 8.88 -16.66 -21.08
C ASP A 71 8.67 -16.86 -22.59
N ASP A 72 8.73 -15.75 -23.35
CA ASP A 72 9.98 -15.33 -24.01
C ASP A 72 9.83 -13.91 -24.62
N ASP A 73 10.91 -13.15 -24.57
CA ASP A 73 11.08 -11.77 -25.01
C ASP A 73 10.70 -11.54 -26.49
N ASN A 74 10.04 -10.41 -26.78
CA ASN A 74 10.55 -9.48 -27.82
C ASN A 74 9.85 -8.11 -27.74
N ASP A 75 10.61 -7.11 -27.29
CA ASP A 75 10.29 -5.69 -27.40
C ASP A 75 10.08 -5.28 -28.87
N ILE A 76 8.89 -4.75 -29.18
CA ILE A 76 8.73 -3.79 -30.27
C ILE A 76 8.01 -2.58 -29.70
N ALA A 77 8.82 -1.65 -29.20
CA ALA A 77 8.41 -0.31 -28.84
C ALA A 77 7.82 0.41 -30.06
N ALA A 78 6.74 1.14 -29.79
CA ALA A 78 6.03 1.99 -30.71
C ALA A 78 6.96 3.08 -31.29
N VAL A 79 6.99 3.15 -32.61
CA VAL A 79 7.50 4.33 -33.34
C VAL A 79 6.31 4.93 -34.08
N ALA A 80 5.82 6.07 -33.61
CA ALA A 80 5.21 7.07 -34.47
C ALA A 80 6.34 7.90 -35.10
N PRO A 81 6.19 8.32 -36.36
CA PRO A 81 6.01 9.75 -36.52
C PRO A 81 4.96 10.13 -37.58
N ASP A 82 4.27 11.22 -37.26
CA ASP A 82 3.72 12.15 -38.22
C ASP A 82 4.80 12.61 -39.21
N ALA A 83 4.53 12.45 -40.50
CA ALA A 83 4.73 13.46 -41.55
C ALA A 83 4.88 12.75 -42.89
N TYR A 84 3.80 12.55 -43.65
CA TYR A 84 3.78 12.71 -45.11
C TYR A 84 2.35 12.96 -45.58
N ARG A 85 1.99 14.24 -45.75
CA ARG A 85 0.84 14.65 -46.56
C ARG A 85 1.36 15.06 -47.93
N GLN A 86 0.87 14.36 -48.94
CA GLN A 86 0.70 14.73 -50.36
C GLN A 86 1.93 15.17 -51.16
N ILE A 87 2.18 14.46 -52.27
CA ILE A 87 2.04 15.04 -53.62
C ILE A 87 1.57 13.91 -54.55
N ASP A 88 0.38 14.10 -55.13
CA ASP A 88 -0.12 13.40 -56.29
C ASP A 88 0.58 13.90 -57.58
N ASP A 89 0.74 12.99 -58.54
CA ASP A 89 1.06 13.05 -59.98
C ASP A 89 0.65 14.32 -60.79
N PRO A 90 1.01 14.50 -62.09
CA PRO A 90 1.96 13.75 -62.94
C PRO A 90 2.88 14.60 -63.86
N LEU A 91 3.89 13.92 -64.42
CA LEU A 91 4.75 14.36 -65.52
C LEU A 91 3.98 14.63 -66.82
N GLN A 92 4.18 15.81 -67.42
CA GLN A 92 3.93 16.08 -68.84
C GLN A 92 5.24 16.31 -69.58
N ALA A 93 5.44 15.54 -70.65
CA ALA A 93 6.55 15.61 -71.58
C ALA A 93 6.50 16.87 -72.46
N GLN A 94 7.67 17.42 -72.77
CA GLN A 94 7.85 18.38 -73.87
C GLN A 94 9.05 17.98 -74.75
N PRO A 95 9.04 18.39 -76.04
CA PRO A 95 9.56 17.59 -77.13
C PRO A 95 11.03 17.85 -77.49
N VAL A 96 11.61 16.85 -78.15
CA VAL A 96 12.92 16.82 -78.80
C VAL A 96 13.01 17.90 -79.88
N ASN A 97 14.11 18.67 -79.88
CA ASN A 97 14.59 19.43 -81.04
C ASN A 97 16.08 19.13 -81.27
N GLU A 98 16.43 18.91 -82.54
CA GLU A 98 17.77 18.58 -83.05
C GLU A 98 18.80 19.73 -82.91
N PRO A 99 20.11 19.43 -83.00
CA PRO A 99 21.19 20.34 -82.57
C PRO A 99 21.70 21.27 -83.70
N GLU A 100 21.99 22.53 -83.34
CA GLU A 100 22.82 23.46 -84.14
C GLU A 100 24.24 23.61 -83.51
N PRO A 101 25.28 23.94 -84.31
CA PRO A 101 26.67 23.64 -84.00
C PRO A 101 27.34 24.67 -83.08
N ALA A 102 28.34 24.20 -82.34
CA ALA A 102 29.14 24.95 -81.36
C ALA A 102 30.02 26.06 -81.97
N PRO A 103 30.28 27.14 -81.22
CA PRO A 103 31.52 27.92 -81.36
C PRO A 103 32.57 27.50 -80.32
N ALA A 104 33.75 27.22 -80.86
CA ALA A 104 35.10 27.13 -80.30
C ALA A 104 35.35 27.37 -78.79
N GLU A 105 35.88 26.32 -78.15
CA GLU A 105 37.19 26.28 -77.48
C GLU A 105 37.57 27.47 -76.57
N SER A 106 37.40 27.28 -75.26
CA SER A 106 38.23 27.94 -74.25
C SER A 106 38.82 26.89 -73.30
N ALA A 107 40.12 27.02 -73.07
CA ALA A 107 41.02 26.05 -72.46
C ALA A 107 40.57 25.50 -71.07
N PRO A 108 41.00 24.27 -70.69
CA PRO A 108 40.70 23.73 -69.38
C PRO A 108 41.37 24.56 -68.27
N ALA A 109 40.57 25.03 -67.32
CA ALA A 109 41.07 25.55 -66.05
C ALA A 109 41.89 24.46 -65.34
N PRO A 110 43.00 24.80 -64.67
CA PRO A 110 43.78 23.82 -63.92
C PRO A 110 42.90 23.15 -62.84
N PRO A 111 43.07 21.84 -62.59
CA PRO A 111 42.29 21.16 -61.57
C PRO A 111 42.54 21.82 -60.21
N ALA A 112 41.47 22.24 -59.54
CA ALA A 112 41.53 22.62 -58.14
C ALA A 112 42.18 21.47 -57.35
N PRO A 113 43.12 21.74 -56.43
CA PRO A 113 43.81 20.70 -55.71
C PRO A 113 42.80 19.83 -54.95
N LEU A 114 42.89 18.52 -55.19
CA LEU A 114 42.20 17.48 -54.44
C LEU A 114 42.60 17.58 -52.97
N TYR A 115 41.64 17.94 -52.11
CA TYR A 115 41.65 17.81 -50.65
C TYR A 115 42.91 18.33 -49.92
N THR A 116 42.84 19.56 -49.42
CA THR A 116 43.74 19.99 -48.33
C THR A 116 43.18 19.42 -47.02
N PRO A 117 43.97 18.68 -46.20
CA PRO A 117 43.50 18.26 -44.89
C PRO A 117 43.12 19.51 -44.08
N PRO A 118 41.98 19.48 -43.37
CA PRO A 118 41.50 20.67 -42.67
C PRO A 118 42.51 21.03 -41.57
N ARG A 119 42.91 22.31 -41.57
CA ARG A 119 43.94 22.84 -40.65
C ARG A 119 43.44 22.86 -39.20
N THR A 120 42.14 22.68 -38.99
CA THR A 120 41.48 22.41 -37.71
C THR A 120 42.15 21.31 -36.89
N THR A 121 42.70 20.25 -37.51
CA THR A 121 43.40 19.17 -36.76
C THR A 121 44.56 19.71 -35.91
N ALA A 122 45.34 20.66 -36.44
CA ALA A 122 46.43 21.29 -35.70
C ALA A 122 45.96 22.27 -34.60
N LEU A 123 44.72 22.79 -34.70
CA LEU A 123 44.12 23.66 -33.68
C LEU A 123 43.53 22.86 -32.52
N LEU A 124 43.20 21.58 -32.74
CA LEU A 124 42.67 20.66 -31.73
C LEU A 124 43.78 20.01 -30.89
N ASP A 125 45.01 19.94 -31.44
CA ASP A 125 46.18 19.42 -30.73
C ASP A 125 46.53 20.27 -29.50
N GLY A 126 46.51 19.64 -28.32
CA GLY A 126 46.80 20.29 -27.04
C GLY A 126 45.72 21.27 -26.57
N LEU A 127 44.50 21.16 -27.08
CA LEU A 127 43.37 22.00 -26.66
C LEU A 127 43.00 21.75 -25.19
N ASN A 128 42.96 22.82 -24.39
CA ASN A 128 42.64 22.85 -22.96
C ASN A 128 41.69 24.02 -22.63
N GLU A 129 41.31 24.18 -21.37
CA GLU A 129 40.36 25.24 -20.95
C GLU A 129 40.91 26.66 -21.21
N GLU A 130 42.20 26.88 -21.00
CA GLU A 130 42.84 28.19 -21.08
C GLU A 130 43.01 28.67 -22.53
N ASN A 131 43.32 27.74 -23.44
CA ASN A 131 43.61 28.05 -24.83
C ASN A 131 42.39 27.99 -25.75
N LEU A 132 41.26 27.45 -25.27
CA LEU A 132 40.04 27.26 -26.07
C LEU A 132 39.57 28.56 -26.74
N ASN A 133 39.51 29.66 -26.00
CA ASN A 133 39.02 30.93 -26.54
C ASN A 133 40.00 31.53 -27.58
N VAL A 134 41.31 31.37 -27.37
CA VAL A 134 42.34 31.84 -28.31
C VAL A 134 42.25 31.04 -29.61
N ARG A 135 42.18 29.71 -29.51
CA ARG A 135 42.05 28.79 -30.67
C ARG A 135 40.75 29.03 -31.42
N TRP A 136 39.67 29.36 -30.71
CA TRP A 136 38.40 29.73 -31.32
C TRP A 136 38.51 31.00 -32.16
N LEU A 137 39.16 32.05 -31.63
CA LEU A 137 39.38 33.28 -32.38
C LEU A 137 40.26 33.06 -33.62
N GLU A 138 41.27 32.20 -33.52
CA GLU A 138 42.10 31.77 -34.67
C GLU A 138 41.28 31.05 -35.73
N ALA A 139 40.49 30.04 -35.35
CA ALA A 139 39.61 29.31 -36.26
C ALA A 139 38.60 30.24 -36.95
N ARG A 140 38.06 31.21 -36.21
CA ARG A 140 37.15 32.23 -36.75
C ARG A 140 37.84 33.16 -37.75
N ALA A 141 39.07 33.57 -37.49
CA ALA A 141 39.85 34.38 -38.42
C ALA A 141 40.20 33.63 -39.71
N MET A 142 40.35 32.30 -39.63
CA MET A 142 40.62 31.42 -40.77
C MET A 142 39.37 31.01 -41.56
N GLY A 143 38.16 31.30 -41.05
CA GLY A 143 36.90 30.92 -41.68
C GLY A 143 36.45 29.47 -41.41
N GLU A 144 37.21 28.71 -40.61
CA GLU A 144 36.92 27.30 -40.24
C GLU A 144 36.15 27.20 -38.90
N SER A 145 35.31 28.18 -38.58
CA SER A 145 34.63 28.23 -37.27
C SER A 145 33.67 27.06 -37.04
N ARG A 146 32.95 26.62 -38.08
CA ARG A 146 31.97 25.54 -37.95
C ARG A 146 32.64 24.19 -37.70
N GLU A 147 33.69 23.89 -38.48
CA GLU A 147 34.45 22.64 -38.35
C GLU A 147 35.13 22.53 -36.99
N PHE A 148 35.65 23.66 -36.48
CA PHE A 148 36.23 23.70 -35.14
C PHE A 148 35.17 23.43 -34.05
N GLU A 149 34.01 24.08 -34.12
CA GLU A 149 32.91 23.87 -33.17
C GLU A 149 32.41 22.41 -33.19
N GLU A 150 32.22 21.82 -34.37
CA GLU A 150 31.82 20.41 -34.55
C GLU A 150 32.86 19.44 -33.95
N ALA A 151 34.15 19.70 -34.14
CA ALA A 151 35.21 18.86 -33.58
C ALA A 151 35.30 18.97 -32.05
N VAL A 152 35.17 20.18 -31.48
CA VAL A 152 35.14 20.38 -30.03
C VAL A 152 33.90 19.74 -29.41
N LEU A 153 32.74 19.88 -30.05
CA LEU A 153 31.51 19.20 -29.63
C LEU A 153 31.67 17.66 -29.64
N THR A 154 32.26 17.11 -30.71
CA THR A 154 32.52 15.66 -30.81
C THR A 154 33.43 15.17 -29.68
N ARG A 155 34.48 15.93 -29.34
CA ARG A 155 35.33 15.62 -28.18
C ARG A 155 34.53 15.62 -26.88
N CYS A 156 33.72 16.64 -26.63
CA CYS A 156 32.90 16.74 -25.42
C CYS A 156 31.88 15.60 -25.28
N LEU A 157 31.34 15.09 -26.39
CA LEU A 157 30.33 14.04 -26.39
C LEU A 157 30.89 12.61 -26.30
N TRP A 158 32.09 12.37 -26.83
CA TRP A 158 32.60 10.99 -27.04
C TRP A 158 34.01 10.74 -26.51
N HIS A 159 34.84 11.77 -26.35
CA HIS A 159 36.25 11.64 -26.02
C HIS A 159 36.67 12.46 -24.79
N LEU A 160 35.70 12.79 -23.93
CA LEU A 160 35.95 13.57 -22.73
C LEU A 160 36.66 12.74 -21.67
N ALA A 161 37.76 13.26 -21.12
CA ALA A 161 38.42 12.66 -19.96
C ALA A 161 37.66 13.00 -18.66
N PRO A 162 37.72 12.15 -17.61
CA PRO A 162 36.92 12.30 -16.39
C PRO A 162 37.10 13.63 -15.65
N ASP A 163 38.24 14.32 -15.78
CA ASP A 163 38.53 15.56 -15.05
C ASP A 163 38.37 16.83 -15.92
N GLU A 164 37.91 16.70 -17.17
CA GLU A 164 37.83 17.81 -18.13
C GLU A 164 36.46 18.52 -18.13
N TYR A 165 35.67 18.42 -17.05
CA TYR A 165 34.35 19.07 -16.98
C TYR A 165 34.44 20.61 -17.05
N ALA A 166 35.51 21.21 -16.51
CA ALA A 166 35.76 22.64 -16.60
C ALA A 166 35.93 23.10 -18.06
N PHE A 167 36.60 22.28 -18.88
CA PHE A 167 36.72 22.51 -20.33
C PHE A 167 35.35 22.52 -21.02
N VAL A 168 34.47 21.57 -20.70
CA VAL A 168 33.11 21.52 -21.30
C VAL A 168 32.26 22.72 -20.87
N ALA A 169 32.34 23.13 -19.61
CA ALA A 169 31.63 24.32 -19.13
C ALA A 169 32.11 25.60 -19.86
N GLN A 170 33.44 25.73 -20.05
CA GLN A 170 34.01 26.84 -20.81
C GLN A 170 33.62 26.79 -22.29
N ALA A 171 33.56 25.59 -22.89
CA ALA A 171 33.10 25.39 -24.26
C ALA A 171 31.62 25.75 -24.43
N GLN A 172 30.75 25.32 -23.50
CA GLN A 172 29.33 25.68 -23.49
C GLN A 172 29.16 27.21 -23.43
N ALA A 173 29.93 27.90 -22.60
CA ALA A 173 29.90 29.37 -22.52
C ALA A 173 30.43 30.05 -23.80
N CYS A 174 31.47 29.49 -24.42
CA CYS A 174 32.10 30.06 -25.62
C CYS A 174 31.26 29.88 -26.89
N PHE A 175 30.60 28.73 -27.04
CA PHE A 175 29.80 28.38 -28.22
C PHE A 175 28.29 28.53 -28.00
N GLU A 176 27.88 28.93 -26.79
CA GLU A 176 26.48 29.10 -26.39
C GLU A 176 25.62 27.85 -26.66
N TRP A 177 26.21 26.65 -26.51
CA TRP A 177 25.52 25.38 -26.75
C TRP A 177 24.29 25.25 -25.86
N LEU A 178 23.25 24.60 -26.40
CA LEU A 178 21.92 24.39 -25.78
C LEU A 178 21.14 25.69 -25.53
N THR A 179 21.55 26.79 -26.14
CA THR A 179 20.84 28.06 -26.14
C THR A 179 20.47 28.45 -27.58
N PRO A 180 19.60 29.46 -27.78
CA PRO A 180 19.26 29.95 -29.12
C PRO A 180 20.46 30.49 -29.93
N GLY A 181 21.61 30.76 -29.29
CA GLY A 181 22.84 31.23 -29.94
C GLY A 181 23.69 30.14 -30.59
N GLN A 182 23.30 28.86 -30.42
CA GLN A 182 24.02 27.71 -30.96
C GLN A 182 24.06 27.72 -32.49
N ARG A 183 25.24 27.45 -33.07
CA ARG A 183 25.47 27.49 -34.52
C ARG A 183 25.46 26.12 -35.17
N VAL A 184 26.05 25.13 -34.51
CA VAL A 184 26.08 23.74 -34.98
C VAL A 184 24.77 23.06 -34.63
N ALA A 185 24.09 22.46 -35.61
CA ALA A 185 22.88 21.69 -35.37
C ALA A 185 23.22 20.40 -34.62
N THR A 186 22.48 20.11 -33.54
CA THR A 186 22.63 18.89 -32.74
C THR A 186 21.31 18.17 -32.60
N ASP A 187 21.34 16.84 -32.73
CA ASP A 187 20.17 16.00 -32.49
C ASP A 187 19.80 15.95 -30.99
N GLU A 188 18.61 15.43 -30.69
CA GLU A 188 18.11 15.34 -29.32
C GLU A 188 19.01 14.49 -28.40
N SER A 189 19.61 13.42 -28.94
CA SER A 189 20.48 12.52 -28.17
C SER A 189 21.80 13.19 -27.77
N GLN A 190 22.38 13.97 -28.68
CA GLN A 190 23.58 14.78 -28.47
C GLN A 190 23.31 15.89 -27.46
N GLN A 191 22.17 16.58 -27.59
CA GLN A 191 21.76 17.58 -26.61
C GLN A 191 21.59 16.98 -25.22
N ASN A 192 20.90 15.83 -25.13
CA ASN A 192 20.67 15.14 -23.88
C ASN A 192 21.97 14.68 -23.22
N ARG A 193 22.92 14.15 -24.00
CA ARG A 193 24.23 13.77 -23.51
C ARG A 193 25.06 14.96 -23.07
N LEU A 194 25.07 16.05 -23.85
CA LEU A 194 25.81 17.26 -23.49
C LEU A 194 25.31 17.84 -22.17
N ARG A 195 23.99 17.93 -21.99
CA ARG A 195 23.39 18.35 -20.71
C ARG A 195 23.82 17.44 -19.56
N HIS A 196 23.79 16.12 -19.76
CA HIS A 196 24.24 15.17 -18.75
C HIS A 196 25.69 15.43 -18.33
N VAL A 197 26.60 15.56 -19.30
CA VAL A 197 28.03 15.86 -19.05
C VAL A 197 28.20 17.18 -18.28
N LEU A 198 27.46 18.23 -18.67
CA LEU A 198 27.49 19.53 -18.01
C LEU A 198 26.93 19.48 -16.58
N LEU A 199 25.93 18.64 -16.32
CA LEU A 199 25.30 18.50 -15.01
C LEU A 199 26.10 17.62 -14.04
N THR A 200 26.93 16.68 -14.53
CA THR A 200 27.74 15.77 -13.70
C THR A 200 28.52 16.47 -12.57
N PRO A 201 29.36 17.49 -12.82
CA PRO A 201 30.12 18.13 -11.75
C PRO A 201 29.22 18.79 -10.68
N TYR A 202 28.09 19.36 -11.11
CA TYR A 202 27.11 19.93 -10.18
C TYR A 202 26.38 18.85 -9.38
N ALA A 203 26.13 17.67 -9.98
CA ALA A 203 25.54 16.53 -9.28
C ALA A 203 26.45 16.04 -8.15
N GLU A 204 27.75 15.97 -8.40
CA GLU A 204 28.77 15.58 -7.41
C GLU A 204 28.90 16.63 -6.31
N GLU A 205 28.97 17.92 -6.66
CA GLU A 205 28.98 19.01 -5.66
C GLU A 205 27.72 18.97 -4.80
N MET A 206 26.54 18.86 -5.41
CA MET A 206 25.27 18.82 -4.67
C MET A 206 25.18 17.60 -3.76
N ARG A 207 25.71 16.44 -4.18
CA ARG A 207 25.77 15.24 -3.33
C ARG A 207 26.66 15.47 -2.10
N ALA A 208 27.87 16.01 -2.29
CA ALA A 208 28.78 16.33 -1.19
C ALA A 208 28.17 17.34 -0.21
N VAL A 209 27.49 18.37 -0.73
CA VAL A 209 26.80 19.39 0.08
C VAL A 209 25.64 18.79 0.90
N LEU A 210 24.92 17.82 0.35
CA LEU A 210 23.86 17.10 1.06
C LEU A 210 24.44 16.18 2.15
N GLU A 211 25.57 15.51 1.90
CA GLU A 211 26.29 14.71 2.90
C GLU A 211 26.82 15.56 4.05
N GLU A 212 27.22 16.82 3.78
CA GLU A 212 27.58 17.81 4.81
C GLU A 212 26.37 18.38 5.58
N GLY A 213 25.14 18.08 5.15
CA GLY A 213 23.90 18.58 5.75
C GLY A 213 23.60 20.06 5.43
N ASN A 214 24.20 20.63 4.39
CA ASN A 214 24.05 22.04 4.05
C ASN A 214 22.94 22.27 3.00
N ASP A 215 21.69 22.14 3.45
CA ASP A 215 20.49 22.31 2.60
C ASP A 215 20.42 23.68 1.91
N ALA A 216 20.94 24.74 2.54
CA ALA A 216 20.91 26.09 1.98
C ALA A 216 21.79 26.21 0.72
N ARG A 217 22.99 25.63 0.75
CA ARG A 217 23.90 25.62 -0.41
C ARG A 217 23.37 24.73 -1.53
N TYR A 218 22.79 23.57 -1.18
CA TYR A 218 22.11 22.71 -2.17
C TYR A 218 20.99 23.46 -2.90
N GLN A 219 20.09 24.11 -2.16
CA GLN A 219 19.00 24.89 -2.74
C GLN A 219 19.50 26.08 -3.58
N ALA A 220 20.58 26.74 -3.16
CA ALA A 220 21.18 27.83 -3.93
C ALA A 220 21.75 27.36 -5.27
N CYS A 221 22.47 26.23 -5.26
CA CYS A 221 22.99 25.61 -6.48
C CYS A 221 21.87 25.22 -7.45
N LEU A 222 20.83 24.57 -6.95
CA LEU A 222 19.70 24.14 -7.78
C LEU A 222 18.93 25.33 -8.37
N ARG A 223 18.72 26.40 -7.60
CA ARG A 223 18.14 27.66 -8.10
C ARG A 223 19.00 28.31 -9.17
N ALA A 224 20.33 28.29 -9.02
CA ALA A 224 21.23 28.84 -10.03
C ALA A 224 21.12 28.06 -11.35
N LEU A 225 21.07 26.71 -11.28
CA LEU A 225 20.89 25.86 -12.45
C LEU A 225 19.52 26.03 -13.11
N ALA A 226 18.45 26.12 -12.32
CA ALA A 226 17.09 26.30 -12.83
C ALA A 226 16.94 27.60 -13.65
N ASN A 227 17.72 28.64 -13.31
CA ASN A 227 17.75 29.91 -14.02
C ASN A 227 18.81 29.98 -15.14
N SER A 228 19.55 28.89 -15.39
CA SER A 228 20.59 28.90 -16.41
C SER A 228 19.97 28.87 -17.83
N PRO A 229 20.49 29.66 -18.78
CA PRO A 229 19.89 29.82 -20.12
C PRO A 229 19.88 28.50 -20.92
N TRP A 230 20.87 27.64 -20.70
CA TRP A 230 21.01 26.37 -21.40
C TRP A 230 20.08 25.26 -20.87
N LEU A 231 19.43 25.46 -19.71
CA LEU A 231 18.41 24.54 -19.15
C LEU A 231 16.98 25.03 -19.35
N GLN A 232 16.73 26.16 -20.03
CA GLN A 232 15.37 26.70 -20.17
C GLN A 232 14.46 25.91 -21.12
N SER A 233 15.01 24.98 -21.91
CA SER A 233 14.17 24.08 -22.72
C SER A 233 13.41 23.08 -21.85
N TYR A 234 12.34 22.51 -22.40
CA TYR A 234 11.55 21.46 -21.75
C TYR A 234 12.43 20.29 -21.28
N ASP A 235 13.25 19.72 -22.17
CA ASP A 235 14.14 18.61 -21.83
C ASP A 235 15.20 18.99 -20.80
N GLY A 236 15.66 20.24 -20.83
CA GLY A 236 16.59 20.79 -19.84
C GLY A 236 15.99 20.81 -18.45
N GLN A 237 14.80 21.39 -18.31
CA GLN A 237 14.07 21.39 -17.05
C GLN A 237 13.78 19.97 -16.58
N ARG A 238 13.34 19.08 -17.49
CA ARG A 238 13.07 17.67 -17.14
C ARG A 238 14.30 16.93 -16.62
N GLN A 239 15.48 17.14 -17.22
CA GLN A 239 16.73 16.55 -16.71
C GLN A 239 17.14 17.12 -15.35
N LEU A 240 16.99 18.44 -15.16
CA LEU A 240 17.26 19.07 -13.87
C LEU A 240 16.34 18.53 -12.77
N GLN A 241 15.05 18.37 -13.08
CA GLN A 241 14.06 17.79 -12.17
C GLN A 241 14.40 16.33 -11.84
N ARG A 242 14.80 15.52 -12.84
CA ARG A 242 15.26 14.14 -12.62
C ARG A 242 16.45 14.09 -11.66
N LEU A 243 17.43 14.98 -11.85
CA LEU A 243 18.59 15.07 -10.98
C LEU A 243 18.22 15.51 -9.56
N ALA A 244 17.30 16.46 -9.41
CA ALA A 244 16.84 16.90 -8.09
C ALA A 244 16.13 15.78 -7.33
N LEU A 245 15.23 15.05 -7.99
CA LEU A 245 14.50 13.92 -7.39
C LEU A 245 15.44 12.75 -7.07
N SER A 246 16.38 12.41 -7.96
CA SER A 246 17.32 11.31 -7.71
C SER A 246 18.28 11.62 -6.57
N LEU A 247 18.73 12.88 -6.44
CA LEU A 247 19.55 13.31 -5.31
C LEU A 247 18.77 13.29 -4.00
N LEU A 248 17.48 13.63 -4.02
CA LEU A 248 16.62 13.56 -2.85
C LEU A 248 16.40 12.11 -2.39
N ASP A 249 16.09 11.21 -3.33
CA ASP A 249 15.83 9.80 -3.03
C ASP A 249 17.10 9.06 -2.56
N ALA A 250 18.27 9.43 -3.09
CA ALA A 250 19.55 8.86 -2.67
C ALA A 250 19.93 9.16 -1.20
N GLN A 251 19.28 10.13 -0.56
CA GLN A 251 19.58 10.44 0.85
C GLN A 251 18.97 9.41 1.79
N PRO A 252 19.70 8.94 2.82
CA PRO A 252 19.14 7.99 3.79
C PRO A 252 18.07 8.64 4.68
N GLU A 253 18.30 9.89 5.09
CA GLU A 253 17.39 10.67 5.93
C GLU A 253 16.46 11.53 5.06
N TRP A 254 15.16 11.35 5.23
CA TRP A 254 14.15 12.16 4.55
C TRP A 254 13.98 13.51 5.25
N SER A 255 13.93 14.60 4.48
CA SER A 255 13.64 15.95 4.97
C SER A 255 12.41 16.51 4.26
N PRO A 256 11.27 16.68 4.96
CA PRO A 256 10.06 17.25 4.36
C PRO A 256 10.26 18.71 3.97
N GLU A 257 11.13 19.45 4.67
CA GLU A 257 11.46 20.84 4.32
C GLU A 257 12.21 20.93 2.99
N ARG A 258 13.11 19.97 2.72
CA ARG A 258 13.86 19.87 1.47
C ARG A 258 12.92 19.54 0.32
N PHE A 259 12.04 18.55 0.50
CA PHE A 259 11.02 18.21 -0.49
C PHE A 259 10.08 19.39 -0.77
N ALA A 260 9.56 20.05 0.27
CA ALA A 260 8.72 21.23 0.10
C ALA A 260 9.44 22.40 -0.59
N ALA A 261 10.75 22.55 -0.38
CA ALA A 261 11.56 23.55 -1.09
C ALA A 261 11.72 23.23 -2.58
N LEU A 262 11.83 21.95 -2.94
CA LEU A 262 11.85 21.50 -4.33
C LEU A 262 10.51 21.75 -5.02
N CYS A 263 9.39 21.39 -4.37
CA CYS A 263 8.05 21.67 -4.90
C CYS A 263 7.83 23.17 -5.12
N ARG A 264 8.30 24.03 -4.20
CA ARG A 264 8.24 25.50 -4.38
C ARG A 264 9.09 26.00 -5.54
N LEU A 265 10.24 25.36 -5.81
CA LEU A 265 11.14 25.77 -6.88
C LEU A 265 10.58 25.45 -8.26
N PHE A 266 10.01 24.24 -8.43
CA PHE A 266 9.49 23.77 -9.70
C PHE A 266 7.98 23.97 -9.87
N HIS A 267 7.34 24.62 -8.89
CA HIS A 267 5.89 24.84 -8.85
C HIS A 267 5.10 23.53 -8.95
N TRP A 268 5.50 22.53 -8.15
CA TRP A 268 4.77 21.26 -8.05
C TRP A 268 3.72 21.31 -6.95
N ASP A 269 2.52 20.85 -7.27
CA ASP A 269 1.37 20.75 -6.37
C ASP A 269 0.49 19.57 -6.80
N GLU A 270 0.53 18.48 -6.03
CA GLU A 270 -0.26 17.27 -6.28
C GLU A 270 -1.77 17.56 -6.27
N THR A 271 -2.22 18.51 -5.44
CA THR A 271 -3.65 18.86 -5.34
C THR A 271 -4.18 19.56 -6.59
N ARG A 272 -3.29 20.19 -7.34
CA ARG A 272 -3.58 20.87 -8.62
C ARG A 272 -3.25 20.02 -9.83
N GLY A 273 -2.65 18.84 -9.63
CA GLY A 273 -2.12 18.00 -10.71
C GLY A 273 -0.86 18.57 -11.36
N GLU A 274 -0.19 19.54 -10.73
CA GLU A 274 1.07 20.13 -11.18
C GLU A 274 2.22 19.21 -10.77
N ARG A 275 2.56 18.23 -11.61
CA ARG A 275 3.57 17.19 -11.34
C ARG A 275 4.66 17.13 -12.42
N PRO A 276 5.88 16.68 -12.08
CA PRO A 276 6.93 16.49 -13.08
C PRO A 276 6.58 15.38 -14.08
N ASP A 277 7.13 15.47 -15.29
CA ASP A 277 7.02 14.45 -16.35
C ASP A 277 7.98 13.26 -16.11
N LEU A 278 7.89 12.72 -14.89
CA LEU A 278 8.70 11.65 -14.30
C LEU A 278 7.82 10.86 -13.31
N PRO A 279 6.79 10.14 -13.78
CA PRO A 279 5.75 9.57 -12.91
C PRO A 279 6.30 8.56 -11.90
N ASP A 280 7.26 7.72 -12.29
CA ASP A 280 7.78 6.67 -11.41
C ASP A 280 8.61 7.26 -10.25
N LEU A 281 9.52 8.19 -10.57
CA LEU A 281 10.34 8.87 -9.56
C LEU A 281 9.47 9.74 -8.65
N TRP A 282 8.45 10.40 -9.22
CA TRP A 282 7.51 11.19 -8.44
C TRP A 282 6.72 10.33 -7.46
N ALA A 283 6.17 9.21 -7.92
CA ALA A 283 5.41 8.28 -7.08
C ALA A 283 6.26 7.72 -5.92
N GLN A 284 7.54 7.40 -6.18
CA GLN A 284 8.47 6.94 -5.15
C GLN A 284 8.74 8.01 -4.08
N VAL A 285 9.01 9.24 -4.51
CA VAL A 285 9.27 10.39 -3.64
C VAL A 285 8.04 10.74 -2.80
N ILE A 286 6.84 10.71 -3.39
CA ILE A 286 5.58 10.96 -2.67
C ILE A 286 5.31 9.87 -1.66
N ALA A 287 5.42 8.58 -2.04
CA ALA A 287 5.23 7.48 -1.12
C ALA A 287 6.18 7.59 0.10
N ARG A 288 7.43 7.98 -0.14
CA ARG A 288 8.42 8.20 0.92
C ARG A 288 8.08 9.38 1.84
N ASP A 289 7.59 10.49 1.29
CA ASP A 289 7.14 11.65 2.08
C ASP A 289 5.93 11.30 2.96
N GLU A 290 4.94 10.60 2.38
CA GLU A 290 3.75 10.13 3.09
C GLU A 290 4.10 9.16 4.21
N GLU A 291 5.03 8.22 3.96
CA GLU A 291 5.54 7.29 4.95
C GLU A 291 6.24 8.01 6.11
N GLU A 292 7.09 8.99 5.84
CA GLU A 292 7.77 9.76 6.90
C GLU A 292 6.77 10.58 7.73
N ALA A 293 5.82 11.25 7.07
CA ALA A 293 4.76 12.00 7.74
C ALA A 293 3.91 11.08 8.64
N LEU A 294 3.51 9.92 8.13
CA LEU A 294 2.75 8.93 8.89
C LEU A 294 3.57 8.36 10.05
N PHE A 295 4.86 8.08 9.85
CA PHE A 295 5.74 7.61 10.93
C PHE A 295 5.82 8.61 12.09
N VAL A 296 5.98 9.90 11.78
CA VAL A 296 5.98 10.97 12.79
C VAL A 296 4.62 11.07 13.47
N GLU A 297 3.52 11.03 12.72
CA GLU A 297 2.16 11.07 13.28
C GLU A 297 1.88 9.89 14.23
N LEU A 298 2.21 8.67 13.82
CA LEU A 298 2.00 7.45 14.61
C LEU A 298 2.88 7.43 15.87
N THR A 299 4.12 7.89 15.75
CA THR A 299 5.04 8.04 16.90
C THR A 299 4.51 9.08 17.89
N ALA A 300 4.05 10.23 17.40
CA ALA A 300 3.43 11.26 18.23
C ALA A 300 2.15 10.75 18.90
N LYS A 301 1.29 10.00 18.18
CA LYS A 301 0.08 9.37 18.74
C LYS A 301 0.43 8.34 19.81
N ARG A 302 1.48 7.56 19.65
CA ARG A 302 1.95 6.57 20.65
C ARG A 302 2.41 7.26 21.95
N ASP A 303 3.12 8.37 21.82
CA ASP A 303 3.77 9.08 22.94
C ASP A 303 2.91 10.21 23.53
N ALA A 304 1.75 10.49 22.91
CA ALA A 304 0.79 11.48 23.39
C ALA A 304 0.34 11.21 24.84
N ALA A 305 0.03 12.26 25.59
CA ALA A 305 -0.57 12.14 26.93
C ALA A 305 -2.10 11.93 26.89
N GLU A 306 -2.70 12.01 25.70
CA GLU A 306 -4.15 11.90 25.50
C GLU A 306 -4.61 10.44 25.52
N ASP A 307 -5.68 10.16 26.26
CA ASP A 307 -6.20 8.80 26.41
C ASP A 307 -7.32 8.50 25.40
N SER A 308 -6.97 8.54 24.12
CA SER A 308 -7.88 8.21 23.01
C SER A 308 -7.78 6.73 22.59
N PRO A 309 -8.81 6.17 21.93
CA PRO A 309 -8.73 4.82 21.36
C PRO A 309 -7.57 4.65 20.37
N ALA A 310 -7.28 5.69 19.59
CA ALA A 310 -6.17 5.70 18.65
C ALA A 310 -4.80 5.69 19.36
N HIS A 311 -4.65 6.47 20.44
CA HIS A 311 -3.46 6.45 21.28
C HIS A 311 -3.22 5.06 21.89
N ARG A 312 -4.26 4.45 22.46
CA ARG A 312 -4.19 3.09 23.02
C ARG A 312 -3.86 2.06 21.94
N ALA A 313 -4.45 2.16 20.75
CA ALA A 313 -4.08 1.29 19.64
C ALA A 313 -2.61 1.45 19.25
N ALA A 314 -2.11 2.68 19.12
CA ALA A 314 -0.71 2.97 18.84
C ALA A 314 0.22 2.39 19.93
N GLN A 315 -0.14 2.50 21.21
CA GLN A 315 0.62 1.87 22.30
C GLN A 315 0.57 0.34 22.28
N MET A 316 -0.56 -0.25 21.86
CA MET A 316 -0.72 -1.70 21.82
C MET A 316 0.09 -2.33 20.68
N VAL A 317 0.05 -1.69 19.50
CA VAL A 317 0.61 -2.21 18.23
C VAL A 317 2.06 -1.79 18.02
N LEU A 318 2.40 -0.51 18.23
CA LEU A 318 3.68 0.08 17.81
C LEU A 318 4.76 0.12 18.90
N ARG A 319 4.39 -0.19 20.15
CA ARG A 319 5.32 -0.14 21.28
C ARG A 319 5.98 -1.50 21.49
N VAL A 320 7.30 -1.48 21.67
CA VAL A 320 8.04 -2.65 22.16
C VAL A 320 7.62 -2.90 23.61
N GLN A 321 6.94 -4.02 23.84
CA GLN A 321 6.43 -4.40 25.15
C GLN A 321 6.41 -5.91 25.33
N ASP A 322 6.67 -6.34 26.56
CA ASP A 322 6.56 -7.75 26.96
C ASP A 322 5.10 -8.19 26.96
N GLU A 323 4.87 -9.49 26.82
CA GLU A 323 3.53 -10.09 26.84
C GLU A 323 2.74 -9.67 28.10
N ASP A 324 3.41 -9.60 29.26
CA ASP A 324 2.78 -9.22 30.53
C ASP A 324 2.29 -7.77 30.54
N ALA A 325 3.10 -6.83 30.02
CA ALA A 325 2.72 -5.42 29.93
C ALA A 325 1.55 -5.24 28.95
N ARG A 326 1.59 -5.95 27.82
CA ARG A 326 0.52 -5.97 26.82
C ARG A 326 -0.80 -6.49 27.39
N MET A 327 -0.74 -7.61 28.13
CA MET A 327 -1.90 -8.21 28.79
C MET A 327 -2.50 -7.26 29.84
N LEU A 328 -1.67 -6.55 30.61
CA LEU A 328 -2.13 -5.57 31.59
C LEU A 328 -2.83 -4.38 30.93
N ALA A 329 -2.26 -3.82 29.85
CA ALA A 329 -2.88 -2.74 29.09
C ALA A 329 -4.23 -3.17 28.50
N GLY A 330 -4.28 -4.37 27.90
CA GLY A 330 -5.49 -4.93 27.28
C GLY A 330 -6.67 -5.17 28.23
N LEU A 331 -6.45 -5.17 29.56
CA LEU A 331 -7.54 -5.34 30.54
C LEU A 331 -8.54 -4.18 30.55
N ASP A 332 -8.09 -2.99 30.17
CA ASP A 332 -8.88 -1.76 30.16
C ASP A 332 -9.43 -1.42 28.76
N TYR A 333 -9.14 -2.26 27.75
CA TYR A 333 -9.55 -2.06 26.35
C TYR A 333 -11.01 -2.44 26.14
N THR A 334 -11.70 -1.61 25.37
CA THR A 334 -13.06 -1.80 24.87
C THR A 334 -13.05 -2.39 23.47
N ASP A 335 -14.21 -2.82 22.96
CA ASP A 335 -14.33 -3.31 21.58
C ASP A 335 -13.87 -2.27 20.55
N GLU A 336 -14.09 -0.98 20.82
CA GLU A 336 -13.65 0.13 19.96
C GLU A 336 -12.12 0.27 19.94
N ASP A 337 -11.45 0.01 21.07
CA ASP A 337 -9.99 0.03 21.16
C ASP A 337 -9.37 -1.13 20.37
N TRP A 338 -9.98 -2.32 20.43
CA TRP A 338 -9.55 -3.48 19.64
C TRP A 338 -9.77 -3.26 18.14
N GLN A 339 -10.89 -2.64 17.75
CA GLN A 339 -11.13 -2.23 16.37
C GLN A 339 -10.11 -1.18 15.90
N ALA A 340 -9.70 -0.26 16.77
CA ALA A 340 -8.64 0.71 16.46
C ALA A 340 -7.27 0.02 16.26
N CYS A 341 -6.96 -1.04 17.04
CA CYS A 341 -5.76 -1.86 16.80
C CYS A 341 -5.81 -2.54 15.43
N GLY A 342 -6.96 -3.14 15.07
CA GLY A 342 -7.17 -3.74 13.75
C GLY A 342 -6.97 -2.75 12.61
N ARG A 343 -7.65 -1.60 12.65
CA ARG A 343 -7.50 -0.55 11.64
C ARG A 343 -6.06 -0.07 11.47
N LEU A 344 -5.32 0.06 12.58
CA LEU A 344 -3.91 0.47 12.54
C LEU A 344 -3.02 -0.62 11.93
N THR A 345 -3.26 -1.89 12.25
CA THR A 345 -2.55 -3.01 11.62
C THR A 345 -2.85 -3.07 10.11
N ASP A 346 -4.11 -3.01 9.71
CA ASP A 346 -4.52 -3.03 8.30
C ASP A 346 -3.92 -1.86 7.51
N GLN A 347 -3.86 -0.66 8.11
CA GLN A 347 -3.24 0.52 7.50
C GLN A 347 -1.75 0.30 7.22
N LEU A 348 -1.03 -0.40 8.10
CA LEU A 348 0.39 -0.68 7.94
C LEU A 348 0.65 -1.83 6.96
N GLU A 349 -0.18 -2.88 6.97
CA GLU A 349 0.01 -4.03 6.08
C GLU A 349 -0.36 -3.74 4.62
N ILE A 350 -1.48 -3.04 4.41
CA ILE A 350 -2.03 -2.79 3.08
C ILE A 350 -1.48 -1.50 2.50
N GLY A 351 -1.38 -0.44 3.31
CA GLY A 351 -1.02 0.90 2.85
C GLY A 351 0.49 1.15 2.86
N HIS A 352 1.17 0.84 3.97
CA HIS A 352 2.55 1.28 4.20
C HIS A 352 3.45 0.17 4.77
N PRO A 353 3.67 -0.93 4.01
CA PRO A 353 4.42 -2.08 4.50
C PRO A 353 5.89 -1.74 4.81
N ALA A 354 6.47 -0.72 4.17
CA ALA A 354 7.84 -0.29 4.40
C ALA A 354 8.05 0.36 5.79
N LEU A 355 6.97 0.75 6.49
CA LEU A 355 7.06 1.29 7.86
C LEU A 355 7.22 0.20 8.92
N ILE A 356 6.80 -1.03 8.63
CA ILE A 356 6.81 -2.15 9.60
C ILE A 356 8.21 -2.38 10.19
N PRO A 357 9.30 -2.48 9.39
CA PRO A 357 10.64 -2.68 9.92
C PRO A 357 11.16 -1.52 10.78
N ARG A 358 10.65 -0.29 10.59
CA ARG A 358 11.07 0.89 11.35
C ARG A 358 10.64 0.84 12.81
N PHE A 359 9.54 0.15 13.12
CA PHE A 359 9.12 -0.14 14.50
C PHE A 359 9.80 -1.40 15.06
N ALA A 360 11.12 -1.52 14.86
CA ALA A 360 11.89 -2.70 15.22
C ALA A 360 11.65 -3.17 16.67
N GLY A 361 11.29 -4.45 16.82
CA GLY A 361 11.01 -5.08 18.11
C GLY A 361 9.55 -5.02 18.56
N ALA A 362 8.68 -4.27 17.87
CA ALA A 362 7.24 -4.34 18.08
C ALA A 362 6.65 -5.41 17.16
N ASP A 363 6.08 -6.46 17.76
CA ASP A 363 5.26 -7.42 17.01
C ASP A 363 3.87 -6.82 16.79
N ILE A 364 3.64 -6.39 15.54
CA ILE A 364 2.41 -5.72 15.09
C ILE A 364 1.18 -6.62 15.29
N HIS A 365 1.32 -7.94 15.30
CA HIS A 365 0.20 -8.89 15.46
C HIS A 365 0.02 -9.40 16.89
N ALA A 366 0.94 -9.09 17.80
CA ALA A 366 0.88 -9.63 19.17
C ALA A 366 -0.39 -9.23 19.94
N TRP A 367 -1.05 -8.13 19.56
CA TRP A 367 -2.32 -7.73 20.13
C TRP A 367 -3.46 -8.71 19.80
N GLN A 368 -3.42 -9.40 18.65
CA GLN A 368 -4.45 -10.38 18.26
C GLN A 368 -4.47 -11.57 19.23
N GLN A 369 -3.29 -12.04 19.63
CA GLN A 369 -3.17 -13.10 20.64
C GLN A 369 -3.70 -12.63 22.00
N THR A 370 -3.43 -11.37 22.36
CA THR A 370 -3.91 -10.73 23.60
C THR A 370 -5.44 -10.64 23.59
N TYR A 371 -6.02 -10.21 22.46
CA TYR A 371 -7.47 -10.18 22.24
C TYR A 371 -8.09 -11.57 22.40
N HIS A 372 -7.56 -12.60 21.74
CA HIS A 372 -8.08 -13.96 21.84
C HIS A 372 -8.03 -14.49 23.28
N LYS A 373 -6.89 -14.31 23.97
CA LYS A 373 -6.71 -14.70 25.38
C LYS A 373 -7.71 -13.99 26.31
N LEU A 374 -7.98 -12.70 26.07
CA LEU A 374 -8.86 -11.90 26.93
C LEU A 374 -10.35 -12.06 26.59
N ASN A 375 -10.74 -12.29 25.34
CA ASN A 375 -12.14 -12.32 24.93
C ASN A 375 -12.68 -13.74 24.69
N GLU A 376 -11.95 -14.63 24.02
CA GLU A 376 -12.46 -15.97 23.69
C GLU A 376 -12.45 -16.93 24.90
N ALA A 377 -11.50 -16.76 25.82
CA ALA A 377 -11.42 -17.58 27.04
C ALA A 377 -12.67 -17.49 27.95
N HIS A 378 -13.53 -16.48 27.76
CA HIS A 378 -14.74 -16.25 28.57
C HIS A 378 -16.02 -16.87 27.98
N GLY A 379 -16.06 -17.11 26.67
CA GLY A 379 -17.22 -17.70 25.98
C GLY A 379 -17.68 -19.06 26.54
N PRO A 380 -16.78 -20.03 26.80
CA PRO A 380 -17.17 -21.35 27.30
C PRO A 380 -17.50 -21.37 28.80
N MET A 381 -16.98 -20.44 29.60
CA MET A 381 -17.19 -20.44 31.06
C MET A 381 -18.60 -19.96 31.43
N MET A 382 -19.12 -18.93 30.77
CA MET A 382 -20.50 -18.48 30.99
C MET A 382 -21.51 -19.55 30.58
N ARG A 383 -21.25 -20.28 29.48
CA ARG A 383 -22.04 -21.46 29.06
C ARG A 383 -21.99 -22.57 30.10
N SER A 384 -20.82 -22.82 30.72
CA SER A 384 -20.68 -23.80 31.81
C SER A 384 -21.41 -23.39 33.09
N LEU A 385 -21.45 -22.10 33.42
CA LEU A 385 -22.23 -21.56 34.55
C LEU A 385 -23.72 -21.83 34.36
N TRP A 386 -24.23 -21.56 33.16
CA TRP A 386 -25.62 -21.81 32.79
C TRP A 386 -25.95 -23.30 32.78
N LEU A 387 -25.04 -24.15 32.27
CA LEU A 387 -25.19 -25.61 32.32
C LEU A 387 -25.26 -26.13 33.77
N VAL A 388 -24.42 -25.61 34.67
CA VAL A 388 -24.45 -25.98 36.10
C VAL A 388 -25.74 -25.51 36.77
N GLY A 389 -26.19 -24.27 36.50
CA GLY A 389 -27.47 -23.76 36.99
C GLY A 389 -28.67 -24.58 36.46
N MET A 390 -28.62 -24.98 35.19
CA MET A 390 -29.61 -25.83 34.55
C MET A 390 -29.64 -27.23 35.18
N MET A 391 -28.48 -27.83 35.42
CA MET A 391 -28.34 -29.11 36.10
C MET A 391 -28.82 -29.05 37.57
N MET A 392 -28.63 -27.92 38.25
CA MET A 392 -29.12 -27.70 39.60
C MET A 392 -30.65 -27.58 39.65
N ALA A 393 -31.25 -26.91 38.65
CA ALA A 393 -32.70 -26.75 38.54
C ALA A 393 -33.42 -28.07 38.23
N THR A 394 -32.85 -28.91 37.35
CA THR A 394 -33.38 -30.25 37.07
C THR A 394 -33.30 -31.16 38.29
N PHE A 395 -32.20 -31.07 39.07
CA PHE A 395 -32.05 -31.81 40.32
C PHE A 395 -33.06 -31.35 41.40
N GLY A 396 -33.24 -30.03 41.53
CA GLY A 396 -34.25 -29.41 42.41
C GLY A 396 -35.68 -29.87 42.10
N TRP A 397 -36.01 -30.04 40.83
CA TRP A 397 -37.33 -30.52 40.40
C TRP A 397 -37.55 -32.03 40.64
N MET A 398 -36.47 -32.82 40.71
CA MET A 398 -36.54 -34.25 41.05
C MET A 398 -36.67 -34.53 42.55
N LEU A 399 -36.32 -33.60 43.43
CA LEU A 399 -36.27 -33.80 44.90
C LEU A 399 -37.63 -34.17 45.55
N PRO A 400 -38.77 -33.55 45.22
CA PRO A 400 -40.06 -33.88 45.85
C PRO A 400 -40.54 -35.31 45.53
N ALA A 401 -40.30 -35.74 44.30
CA ALA A 401 -40.65 -37.08 43.82
C ALA A 401 -39.88 -38.22 44.51
N VAL A 402 -38.65 -37.94 44.92
CA VAL A 402 -37.80 -38.87 45.68
C VAL A 402 -38.19 -38.88 47.16
N TYR A 403 -38.72 -37.76 47.67
CA TYR A 403 -39.12 -37.59 49.07
C TYR A 403 -40.45 -38.28 49.41
N ASP A 404 -41.46 -38.22 48.53
CA ASP A 404 -42.79 -38.77 48.78
C ASP A 404 -42.91 -40.29 48.52
N GLY A 405 -41.82 -40.97 48.11
CA GLY A 405 -41.79 -42.42 47.90
C GLY A 405 -42.64 -42.93 46.72
N SER A 406 -43.34 -42.06 45.99
CA SER A 406 -44.20 -42.39 44.85
C SER A 406 -43.41 -42.49 43.54
N ILE A 407 -42.34 -43.28 43.52
CA ILE A 407 -41.49 -43.44 42.34
C ILE A 407 -42.03 -44.59 41.49
N THR A 408 -42.86 -44.28 40.49
CA THR A 408 -43.18 -45.24 39.43
C THR A 408 -42.06 -45.23 38.38
N PRO A 409 -41.65 -46.39 37.83
CA PRO A 409 -40.56 -46.47 36.84
C PRO A 409 -40.87 -45.63 35.58
N LEU A 410 -42.14 -45.57 35.18
CA LEU A 410 -42.60 -44.72 34.06
C LEU A 410 -42.52 -43.22 34.40
N GLY A 411 -42.75 -42.84 35.66
CA GLY A 411 -42.58 -41.47 36.15
C GLY A 411 -41.12 -41.02 36.19
N VAL A 412 -40.17 -41.93 36.43
CA VAL A 412 -38.72 -41.64 36.33
C VAL A 412 -38.32 -41.41 34.89
N VAL A 413 -38.73 -42.30 33.96
CA VAL A 413 -38.43 -42.16 32.53
C VAL A 413 -39.00 -40.85 31.98
N LEU A 414 -40.26 -40.52 32.31
CA LEU A 414 -40.89 -39.27 31.91
C LEU A 414 -40.13 -38.05 32.47
N ARG A 415 -39.72 -38.07 33.74
CA ARG A 415 -38.97 -36.96 34.35
C ARG A 415 -37.57 -36.80 33.77
N VAL A 416 -36.86 -37.89 33.47
CA VAL A 416 -35.53 -37.84 32.83
C VAL A 416 -35.60 -37.33 31.40
N LEU A 417 -36.70 -37.59 30.68
CA LEU A 417 -36.88 -37.15 29.29
C LEU A 417 -37.43 -35.70 29.21
N VAL A 418 -38.31 -35.32 30.14
CA VAL A 418 -38.95 -33.99 30.18
C VAL A 418 -38.07 -32.93 30.87
N ALA A 419 -37.30 -33.28 31.91
CA ALA A 419 -36.48 -32.32 32.64
C ALA A 419 -35.44 -31.58 31.77
N PRO A 420 -34.71 -32.23 30.85
CA PRO A 420 -33.78 -31.55 29.95
C PRO A 420 -34.49 -30.62 28.96
N VAL A 421 -35.66 -31.03 28.45
CA VAL A 421 -36.45 -30.23 27.50
C VAL A 421 -37.04 -29.00 28.19
N VAL A 422 -37.60 -29.16 29.39
CA VAL A 422 -38.10 -28.04 30.18
C VAL A 422 -36.95 -27.12 30.60
N ALA A 423 -35.80 -27.66 30.99
CA ALA A 423 -34.65 -26.83 31.34
C ALA A 423 -34.07 -26.09 30.11
N MET A 424 -34.12 -26.68 28.92
CA MET A 424 -33.79 -26.02 27.64
C MET A 424 -34.79 -24.91 27.31
N VAL A 425 -36.11 -25.18 27.43
CA VAL A 425 -37.17 -24.20 27.13
C VAL A 425 -37.21 -23.08 28.17
N VAL A 426 -36.96 -23.35 29.45
CA VAL A 426 -36.97 -22.34 30.52
C VAL A 426 -35.64 -21.57 30.58
N GLY A 427 -34.51 -22.21 30.23
CA GLY A 427 -33.18 -21.59 30.30
C GLY A 427 -32.76 -20.89 29.00
N ILE A 428 -32.87 -21.55 27.85
CA ILE A 428 -32.28 -21.07 26.58
C ILE A 428 -33.26 -20.17 25.83
N PHE A 429 -34.55 -20.50 25.79
CA PHE A 429 -35.54 -19.75 25.01
C PHE A 429 -35.70 -18.29 25.47
N PRO A 430 -35.78 -17.97 26.79
CA PRO A 430 -35.87 -16.58 27.22
C PRO A 430 -34.61 -15.79 26.92
N LEU A 431 -33.42 -16.40 26.94
CA LEU A 431 -32.15 -15.73 26.64
C LEU A 431 -32.01 -15.41 25.15
N VAL A 432 -32.42 -16.32 24.27
CA VAL A 432 -32.40 -16.09 22.82
C VAL A 432 -33.41 -15.01 22.43
N LEU A 433 -34.62 -15.09 22.99
CA LEU A 433 -35.66 -14.07 22.78
C LEU A 433 -35.24 -12.71 23.37
N TRP A 434 -34.66 -12.70 24.58
CA TRP A 434 -34.17 -11.48 25.23
C TRP A 434 -33.00 -10.85 24.49
N ARG A 435 -32.09 -11.65 23.90
CA ARG A 435 -31.04 -11.13 23.02
C ARG A 435 -31.59 -10.42 21.79
N GLY A 436 -32.72 -10.89 21.24
CA GLY A 436 -33.43 -10.18 20.17
C GLY A 436 -34.06 -8.88 20.65
N LEU A 437 -34.77 -8.93 21.78
CA LEU A 437 -35.48 -7.77 22.37
C LEU A 437 -34.54 -6.68 22.92
N ALA A 438 -33.37 -7.04 23.44
CA ALA A 438 -32.46 -6.12 24.10
C ALA A 438 -31.58 -5.32 23.13
N ARG A 439 -31.41 -5.79 21.88
CA ARG A 439 -30.62 -5.11 20.83
C ARG A 439 -30.95 -3.61 20.67
N PRO A 440 -32.22 -3.19 20.50
CA PRO A 440 -32.56 -1.77 20.35
C PRO A 440 -32.36 -0.92 21.61
N PHE A 441 -32.11 -1.53 22.78
CA PHE A 441 -31.96 -0.82 24.05
C PHE A 441 -30.51 -0.79 24.56
N LEU A 442 -29.55 -1.33 23.78
CA LEU A 442 -28.14 -1.47 24.19
C LEU A 442 -27.46 -0.14 24.58
N ASP A 443 -27.78 0.95 23.89
CA ASP A 443 -27.14 2.25 24.12
C ASP A 443 -27.71 2.97 25.35
N ARG A 444 -29.03 2.87 25.56
CA ARG A 444 -29.70 3.41 26.75
C ARG A 444 -29.39 2.60 28.00
N ASP A 445 -29.22 1.28 27.86
CA ASP A 445 -28.82 0.38 28.94
C ASP A 445 -27.40 0.71 29.44
N ALA A 446 -26.49 1.09 28.55
CA ALA A 446 -25.15 1.53 28.94
C ALA A 446 -25.20 2.78 29.84
N ALA A 447 -26.00 3.79 29.47
CA ALA A 447 -26.15 5.04 30.22
C ALA A 447 -26.86 4.84 31.58
N LEU A 448 -27.86 3.95 31.65
CA LEU A 448 -28.56 3.62 32.90
C LEU A 448 -27.69 2.77 33.83
N SER A 449 -26.94 1.83 33.28
CA SER A 449 -25.98 0.99 34.02
C SER A 449 -24.89 1.83 34.67
N GLU A 450 -24.40 2.88 33.99
CA GLU A 450 -23.42 3.81 34.54
C GLU A 450 -23.95 4.62 35.74
N ARG A 451 -25.27 4.89 35.80
CA ARG A 451 -25.89 5.66 36.88
C ARG A 451 -26.29 4.83 38.09
N LEU A 452 -26.67 3.56 37.90
CA LEU A 452 -27.33 2.74 38.92
C LEU A 452 -26.45 1.62 39.51
N LEU A 453 -25.42 1.15 38.80
CA LEU A 453 -24.54 0.09 39.31
C LEU A 453 -23.37 0.65 40.12
N PRO A 454 -22.98 0.02 41.25
CA PRO A 454 -21.78 0.38 41.98
C PRO A 454 -20.51 0.24 41.13
N ARG A 455 -19.55 1.15 41.31
CA ARG A 455 -18.28 1.20 40.54
C ARG A 455 -17.41 -0.08 40.61
N PHE A 456 -17.64 -0.94 41.60
CA PHE A 456 -16.93 -2.21 41.73
C PHE A 456 -17.51 -3.33 40.84
N ILE A 457 -18.76 -3.20 40.36
CA ILE A 457 -19.43 -4.13 39.44
C ILE A 457 -19.39 -3.57 38.00
N TYR A 458 -19.58 -2.26 37.87
CA TYR A 458 -19.54 -1.53 36.62
C TYR A 458 -18.33 -0.59 36.61
N SER A 459 -17.26 -0.96 35.91
CA SER A 459 -16.14 -0.04 35.68
C SER A 459 -16.47 0.85 34.48
N ARG A 460 -16.12 2.14 34.58
CA ARG A 460 -16.34 3.18 33.56
C ARG A 460 -15.83 2.80 32.15
N ARG A 461 -14.90 1.83 32.05
CA ARG A 461 -14.39 1.29 30.78
C ARG A 461 -14.88 -0.12 30.45
N ARG A 462 -15.13 -0.97 31.45
CA ARG A 462 -15.63 -2.33 31.21
C ARG A 462 -17.16 -2.36 31.19
N LYS A 463 -17.75 -2.19 30.00
CA LYS A 463 -19.17 -2.42 29.70
C LYS A 463 -19.57 -3.93 29.78
N ARG A 464 -19.01 -4.69 30.73
CA ARG A 464 -19.15 -6.15 30.82
C ARG A 464 -20.46 -6.61 31.46
N TRP A 465 -21.03 -5.84 32.39
CA TRP A 465 -22.30 -6.15 33.04
C TRP A 465 -23.28 -5.02 32.77
N ARG A 466 -24.31 -5.28 31.96
CA ARG A 466 -25.38 -4.30 31.72
C ARG A 466 -26.63 -4.69 32.50
N LEU A 467 -27.30 -3.72 33.10
CA LEU A 467 -28.50 -3.93 33.91
C LEU A 467 -29.58 -4.64 33.11
N PHE A 468 -29.89 -4.13 31.92
CA PHE A 468 -30.95 -4.66 31.09
C PHE A 468 -30.54 -5.96 30.43
N ALA A 469 -29.30 -6.04 29.94
CA ALA A 469 -28.85 -7.24 29.25
C ALA A 469 -28.63 -8.45 30.20
N HIS A 470 -28.29 -8.23 31.48
CA HIS A 470 -27.80 -9.33 32.35
C HIS A 470 -28.55 -9.42 33.69
N VAL A 471 -28.86 -8.29 34.34
CA VAL A 471 -29.52 -8.29 35.66
C VAL A 471 -31.02 -8.61 35.53
N ILE A 472 -31.71 -8.04 34.55
CA ILE A 472 -33.14 -8.31 34.35
C ILE A 472 -33.42 -9.78 34.00
N PRO A 473 -32.73 -10.41 33.02
CA PRO A 473 -32.90 -11.84 32.75
C PRO A 473 -32.62 -12.72 33.96
N PHE A 474 -31.58 -12.39 34.73
CA PHE A 474 -31.25 -13.11 35.95
C PHE A 474 -32.36 -13.02 37.00
N CYS A 475 -32.93 -11.83 37.21
CA CYS A 475 -34.08 -11.64 38.11
C CYS A 475 -35.32 -12.41 37.62
N VAL A 476 -35.64 -12.33 36.33
CA VAL A 476 -36.79 -13.05 35.73
C VAL A 476 -36.63 -14.56 35.91
N VAL A 477 -35.47 -15.12 35.59
CA VAL A 477 -35.20 -16.55 35.77
C VAL A 477 -35.23 -16.95 37.24
N SER A 478 -34.72 -16.12 38.15
CA SER A 478 -34.80 -16.37 39.59
C SER A 478 -36.25 -16.41 40.10
N VAL A 479 -37.13 -15.54 39.59
CA VAL A 479 -38.57 -15.54 39.90
C VAL A 479 -39.26 -16.78 39.34
N VAL A 480 -38.97 -17.16 38.10
CA VAL A 480 -39.52 -18.39 37.50
C VAL A 480 -39.08 -19.63 38.30
N ILE A 481 -37.82 -19.71 38.71
CA ILE A 481 -37.32 -20.79 39.57
C ILE A 481 -38.05 -20.79 40.92
N ALA A 482 -38.30 -19.62 41.52
CA ALA A 482 -39.04 -19.54 42.78
C ALA A 482 -40.49 -20.05 42.65
N LEU A 483 -41.14 -19.76 41.52
CA LEU A 483 -42.53 -20.18 41.25
C LEU A 483 -42.65 -21.68 40.94
N VAL A 484 -41.68 -22.25 40.22
CA VAL A 484 -41.73 -23.66 39.78
C VAL A 484 -41.09 -24.62 40.80
N CYS A 485 -39.95 -24.25 41.38
CA CYS A 485 -39.12 -25.12 42.22
C CYS A 485 -39.08 -24.70 43.70
N GLY A 486 -39.72 -23.57 44.05
CA GLY A 486 -39.78 -23.06 45.41
C GLY A 486 -38.65 -22.12 45.81
N ARG A 487 -38.84 -21.44 46.95
CA ARG A 487 -37.96 -20.34 47.43
C ARG A 487 -36.52 -20.79 47.74
N LEU A 488 -36.33 -22.04 48.18
CA LEU A 488 -35.02 -22.57 48.54
C LEU A 488 -34.14 -22.79 47.29
N ALA A 489 -34.73 -23.30 46.20
CA ALA A 489 -34.04 -23.46 44.92
C ALA A 489 -33.62 -22.10 44.32
N MET A 490 -34.48 -21.08 44.45
CA MET A 490 -34.14 -19.71 44.03
C MET A 490 -32.93 -19.16 44.80
N TRP A 491 -32.89 -19.29 46.13
CA TRP A 491 -31.75 -18.80 46.91
C TRP A 491 -30.44 -19.52 46.56
N ILE A 492 -30.48 -20.84 46.35
CA ILE A 492 -29.32 -21.61 45.91
C ILE A 492 -28.83 -21.11 44.54
N PHE A 493 -29.74 -20.93 43.59
CA PHE A 493 -29.41 -20.41 42.26
C PHE A 493 -28.78 -19.01 42.34
N VAL A 494 -29.36 -18.11 43.13
CA VAL A 494 -28.87 -16.74 43.29
C VAL A 494 -27.48 -16.71 43.92
N VAL A 495 -27.28 -17.43 45.03
CA VAL A 495 -25.99 -17.47 45.75
C VAL A 495 -24.90 -18.09 44.90
N VAL A 496 -25.18 -19.18 44.20
CA VAL A 496 -24.18 -19.84 43.33
C VAL A 496 -23.82 -18.96 42.14
N THR A 497 -24.81 -18.31 41.51
CA THR A 497 -24.55 -17.41 40.38
C THR A 497 -23.75 -16.18 40.83
N LEU A 498 -24.07 -15.61 41.99
CA LEU A 498 -23.31 -14.49 42.56
C LEU A 498 -21.88 -14.90 42.98
N LEU A 499 -21.69 -16.09 43.56
CA LEU A 499 -20.36 -16.61 43.88
C LEU A 499 -19.53 -16.85 42.63
N LEU A 500 -20.14 -17.36 41.56
CA LEU A 500 -19.45 -17.58 40.29
C LEU A 500 -19.13 -16.26 39.58
N ALA A 501 -20.06 -15.31 39.57
CA ALA A 501 -19.81 -13.94 39.11
C ALA A 501 -18.70 -13.25 39.92
N TRP A 502 -18.67 -13.47 41.23
CA TRP A 502 -17.60 -12.98 42.11
C TRP A 502 -16.25 -13.62 41.78
N THR A 503 -16.21 -14.93 41.50
CA THR A 503 -14.96 -15.59 41.07
C THR A 503 -14.48 -15.10 39.71
N ASP A 504 -15.37 -14.71 38.80
CA ASP A 504 -15.03 -14.12 37.50
C ASP A 504 -14.43 -12.71 37.68
N LEU A 505 -15.07 -11.90 38.53
CA LEU A 505 -14.58 -10.57 38.92
C LEU A 505 -13.21 -10.61 39.61
N TRP A 506 -12.95 -11.67 40.40
CA TRP A 506 -11.69 -11.85 41.15
C TRP A 506 -10.63 -12.70 40.45
N ARG A 507 -10.93 -13.36 39.33
CA ARG A 507 -9.95 -14.22 38.62
C ARG A 507 -8.78 -13.42 38.04
N TYR A 508 -9.00 -12.15 37.72
CA TYR A 508 -7.99 -11.24 37.18
C TYR A 508 -7.13 -10.54 38.26
N PRO A 509 -7.67 -10.03 39.39
CA PRO A 509 -6.82 -9.61 40.50
C PRO A 509 -6.07 -10.79 41.15
N GLY A 510 -6.58 -12.02 41.04
CA GLY A 510 -5.87 -13.23 41.42
C GLY A 510 -4.68 -13.57 40.50
N ALA A 511 -4.75 -13.22 39.22
CA ALA A 511 -3.60 -13.25 38.30
C ALA A 511 -2.57 -12.18 38.71
N LEU A 512 -3.01 -10.94 38.98
CA LEU A 512 -2.18 -9.85 39.52
C LEU A 512 -1.43 -10.23 40.82
N ARG A 513 -2.00 -11.07 41.70
CA ARG A 513 -1.28 -11.59 42.90
C ARG A 513 -0.23 -12.67 42.58
N ARG A 514 -0.42 -13.49 41.53
CA ARG A 514 0.60 -14.46 41.07
C ARG A 514 1.82 -13.79 40.44
N PHE A 515 1.68 -12.55 39.96
CA PHE A 515 2.78 -11.78 39.40
C PHE A 515 3.68 -11.11 40.46
N ARG A 516 3.27 -11.10 41.74
CA ARG A 516 4.07 -10.51 42.83
C ARG A 516 4.80 -11.51 43.71
N GLN A 517 4.50 -12.81 43.61
CA GLN A 517 5.24 -13.87 44.31
C GLN A 517 5.47 -15.06 43.36
N LYS A 518 6.71 -15.57 43.37
CA LYS A 518 7.21 -16.65 42.52
C LYS A 518 6.20 -17.80 42.34
N ARG A 519 6.14 -18.29 41.10
CA ARG A 519 5.34 -19.41 40.55
C ARG A 519 4.78 -20.37 41.61
N ALA A 520 3.46 -20.44 41.72
CA ALA A 520 2.77 -21.61 42.28
C ALA A 520 2.42 -22.60 41.14
N PRO A 521 2.56 -23.92 41.34
CA PRO A 521 2.39 -24.90 40.27
C PRO A 521 0.93 -25.04 39.81
N LEU A 522 0.79 -25.29 38.50
CA LEU A 522 -0.45 -25.59 37.82
C LEU A 522 -1.00 -26.95 38.28
N ARG A 523 -1.97 -26.95 39.20
CA ARG A 523 -3.07 -27.94 39.28
C ARG A 523 -3.99 -27.56 40.42
N GLY A 524 -5.21 -27.12 40.10
CA GLY A 524 -6.19 -26.83 41.15
C GLY A 524 -7.56 -26.35 40.68
N GLY A 525 -7.74 -25.96 39.41
CA GLY A 525 -9.04 -25.47 38.94
C GLY A 525 -10.16 -26.50 39.02
N ARG A 526 -9.92 -27.72 38.51
CA ARG A 526 -10.90 -28.82 38.58
C ARG A 526 -11.09 -29.35 39.99
N LEU A 527 -10.02 -29.45 40.78
CA LEU A 527 -10.12 -29.92 42.17
C LEU A 527 -10.93 -28.95 43.04
N LYS A 528 -10.79 -27.63 42.85
CA LYS A 528 -11.57 -26.62 43.56
C LYS A 528 -13.06 -26.68 43.21
N LEU A 529 -13.41 -26.89 41.95
CA LEU A 529 -14.81 -27.07 41.53
C LEU A 529 -15.43 -28.35 42.11
N VAL A 530 -14.66 -29.45 42.14
CA VAL A 530 -15.09 -30.71 42.75
C VAL A 530 -15.22 -30.57 44.27
N LEU A 531 -14.29 -29.90 44.94
CA LEU A 531 -14.35 -29.63 46.38
C LEU A 531 -15.54 -28.73 46.74
N LEU A 532 -15.87 -27.74 45.91
CA LEU A 532 -17.00 -26.85 46.15
C LEU A 532 -18.34 -27.58 45.93
N ALA A 533 -18.40 -28.47 44.93
CA ALA A 533 -19.54 -29.37 44.72
C ALA A 533 -19.71 -30.37 45.89
N LEU A 534 -18.62 -30.95 46.39
CA LEU A 534 -18.64 -31.86 47.54
C LEU A 534 -18.99 -31.15 48.85
N LEU A 535 -18.45 -29.95 49.07
CA LEU A 535 -18.76 -29.12 50.25
C LEU A 535 -20.22 -28.69 50.24
N PHE A 536 -20.79 -28.39 49.07
CA PHE A 536 -22.22 -28.15 48.92
C PHE A 536 -23.05 -29.39 49.22
N PHE A 537 -22.65 -30.57 48.72
CA PHE A 537 -23.32 -31.83 49.04
C PHE A 537 -23.27 -32.11 50.56
N ALA A 538 -22.14 -31.83 51.21
CA ALA A 538 -21.97 -31.96 52.65
C ALA A 538 -22.80 -30.96 53.46
N ILE A 539 -22.95 -29.72 53.01
CA ILE A 539 -23.80 -28.72 53.67
C ILE A 539 -25.28 -29.06 53.52
N VAL A 540 -25.73 -29.48 52.33
CA VAL A 540 -27.13 -29.86 52.10
C VAL A 540 -27.50 -31.13 52.87
N THR A 541 -26.58 -32.09 52.99
CA THR A 541 -26.77 -33.30 53.82
C THR A 541 -26.63 -33.03 55.32
N GLY A 542 -25.74 -32.13 55.74
CA GLY A 542 -25.55 -31.73 57.14
C GLY A 542 -26.68 -30.87 57.70
N VAL A 543 -27.20 -29.92 56.92
CA VAL A 543 -28.40 -29.14 57.29
C VAL A 543 -29.64 -30.05 57.39
N ARG A 544 -29.68 -31.13 56.59
CA ARG A 544 -30.72 -32.17 56.67
C ARG A 544 -30.62 -33.02 57.94
N ALA A 545 -29.41 -33.35 58.41
CA ALA A 545 -29.23 -34.07 59.68
C ALA A 545 -29.64 -33.23 60.91
N LEU A 546 -29.47 -31.90 60.82
CA LEU A 546 -29.85 -30.94 61.87
C LEU A 546 -31.34 -30.57 61.87
N LEU A 547 -32.09 -30.87 60.79
CA LEU A 547 -33.55 -30.65 60.70
C LEU A 547 -34.36 -31.92 60.99
N GLN A 548 -33.71 -33.07 61.18
CA GLN A 548 -34.32 -34.35 61.57
C GLN A 548 -34.11 -34.69 63.06
N ALA A 549 -33.35 -33.86 63.79
CA ALA A 549 -33.33 -33.82 65.26
C ALA A 549 -34.18 -32.65 65.73
#